data_AF-G1VXP6-F1
#
_entry.id   AF-G1VXP6-F1
#
_cell.length_a   1.000
_cell.length_b   1.000
_cell.length_c   1.000
_cell.angle_alpha   90.00
_cell.angle_beta   90.00
_cell.angle_gamma   90.00
#
_symmetry.space_group_name_H-M   'P 1'
#
loop_
_entity.id
_entity.type
_entity.pdbx_description
1 polymer ?
#
loop_
_entity_poly.entity_id
_entity_poly.type
_entity_poly.pdbx_seq_one_letter_code
_entity_poly.pdbx_strand_id
1 'polypeptide(L)'
;MEKHTEHKLLHKAIERISYRYRHEKALSSFKEKKLRYLSMNEDEFLLSYIEISARCICKKWILFFSSMIWLMMTISLSFYVKKLLAVLPTIADQEYRSTILLISVSVPAMILLPWLICLIHAFIKQYRRTKEKMIMDEVRRYLQ
;
A
#
# COMPACT_ATOMS: atom_id res chain seq x y z
N MET A 1 30.81 -24.70 20.65
CA MET A 1 30.63 -23.24 20.63
C MET A 1 29.60 -22.77 19.59
N GLU A 2 29.42 -23.45 18.44
CA GLU A 2 28.44 -23.08 17.39
C GLU A 2 26.97 -23.00 17.86
N LYS A 3 26.51 -23.99 18.64
CA LYS A 3 25.11 -24.08 19.09
C LYS A 3 24.63 -22.87 19.90
N HIS A 4 25.55 -22.18 20.59
CA HIS A 4 25.26 -21.00 21.40
C HIS A 4 25.14 -19.72 20.55
N THR A 5 25.82 -19.71 19.40
CA THR A 5 25.79 -18.61 18.41
C THR A 5 24.50 -18.64 17.60
N GLU A 6 24.06 -19.83 17.19
CA GLU A 6 22.78 -20.04 16.49
C GLU A 6 21.58 -19.63 17.35
N HIS A 7 21.58 -20.01 18.63
CA HIS A 7 20.52 -19.62 19.56
C HIS A 7 20.45 -18.10 19.76
N LYS A 8 21.59 -17.42 19.73
CA LYS A 8 21.69 -15.95 19.83
C LYS A 8 21.18 -15.24 18.57
N LEU A 9 21.44 -15.81 17.39
CA LEU A 9 20.92 -15.31 16.12
C LEU A 9 19.40 -15.51 15.99
N LEU A 10 18.89 -16.68 16.39
CA LEU A 10 17.46 -16.98 16.42
C LEU A 10 16.73 -16.07 17.40
N HIS A 11 17.26 -15.87 18.61
CA HIS A 11 16.67 -14.95 19.58
C HIS A 11 16.62 -13.52 19.05
N LYS A 12 17.69 -13.06 18.38
CA LYS A 12 17.73 -11.73 17.75
C LYS A 12 16.73 -11.59 16.58
N ALA A 13 16.51 -12.66 15.82
CA ALA A 13 15.51 -12.69 14.75
C ALA A 13 14.08 -12.63 15.32
N ILE A 14 13.79 -13.44 16.35
CA ILE A 14 12.51 -13.45 17.06
C ILE A 14 12.24 -12.07 17.67
N GLU A 15 13.24 -11.46 18.29
CA GLU A 15 13.14 -10.13 18.87
C GLU A 15 12.83 -9.07 17.81
N ARG A 16 13.46 -9.10 16.62
CA ARG A 16 13.13 -8.18 15.52
C ARG A 16 11.70 -8.33 15.00
N ILE A 17 11.17 -9.56 15.01
CA ILE A 17 9.81 -9.86 14.60
C ILE A 17 8.80 -9.51 15.70
N SER A 18 9.25 -9.49 16.97
CA SER A 18 8.42 -9.19 18.12
C SER A 18 7.70 -7.85 17.95
N TYR A 19 6.45 -7.82 18.40
CA TYR A 19 5.66 -6.59 18.41
C TYR A 19 6.34 -5.50 19.23
N ARG A 20 6.93 -5.88 20.38
CA ARG A 20 7.61 -4.97 21.29
C ARG A 20 8.74 -4.19 20.61
N TYR A 21 9.65 -4.88 19.93
CA TYR A 21 10.74 -4.22 19.21
C TYR A 21 10.23 -3.29 18.10
N ARG A 22 9.25 -3.74 17.31
CA ARG A 22 8.63 -2.90 16.26
C ARG A 22 7.96 -1.66 16.83
N HIS A 23 7.27 -1.80 17.97
CA HIS A 23 6.62 -0.71 18.66
C HIS A 23 7.64 0.28 19.24
N GLU A 24 8.67 -0.19 19.95
CA GLU A 24 9.73 0.66 20.50
C GLU A 24 10.47 1.42 19.40
N LYS A 25 10.79 0.77 18.27
CA LYS A 25 11.39 1.41 17.10
C LYS A 25 10.48 2.47 16.47
N ALA A 26 9.18 2.19 16.38
CA ALA A 26 8.22 3.15 15.86
C ALA A 26 8.06 4.36 16.80
N LEU A 27 8.12 4.13 18.12
CA LEU A 27 8.03 5.16 19.14
C LEU A 27 9.28 6.05 19.17
N SER A 28 10.48 5.46 19.10
CA SER A 28 11.72 6.25 19.04
C SER A 28 11.77 7.13 17.79
N SER A 29 11.42 6.58 16.63
CA SER A 29 11.30 7.36 15.39
C SER A 29 10.27 8.49 15.48
N PHE A 30 9.14 8.25 16.16
CA PHE A 30 8.13 9.28 16.40
C PHE A 30 8.68 10.42 17.26
N LYS A 31 9.35 10.09 18.37
CA LYS A 31 9.95 11.09 19.28
C LYS A 31 10.98 11.95 18.55
N GLU A 32 11.86 11.32 17.77
CA GLU A 32 12.89 12.03 17.00
C GLU A 32 12.27 12.99 15.98
N LYS A 33 11.26 12.53 15.22
CA LYS A 33 10.55 13.38 14.25
C LYS A 33 9.82 14.54 14.92
N LYS A 34 9.11 14.28 16.03
CA LYS A 34 8.40 15.33 16.79
C LYS A 34 9.38 16.40 17.26
N LEU A 35 10.53 16.00 17.81
CA LEU A 35 11.55 16.93 18.28
C LEU A 35 12.14 17.77 17.14
N ARG A 36 12.37 17.16 15.98
CA ARG A 36 12.84 17.86 14.77
C ARG A 36 11.88 18.96 14.32
N TYR A 37 10.58 18.69 14.32
CA TYR A 37 9.58 19.70 13.94
C TYR A 37 9.43 20.80 15.00
N LEU A 38 9.58 20.47 16.29
CA LEU A 38 9.56 21.46 17.37
C LEU A 38 10.79 22.39 17.34
N SER A 39 11.92 21.92 16.83
CA SER A 39 13.14 22.72 16.69
C SER A 39 13.19 23.58 15.43
N MET A 40 12.23 23.46 14.51
CA MET A 40 12.17 24.26 13.29
C MET A 40 11.64 25.67 13.57
N ASN A 41 12.07 26.65 12.77
CA ASN A 41 11.45 27.97 12.77
C ASN A 41 9.99 27.88 12.30
N GLU A 42 9.12 28.78 12.76
CA GLU A 42 7.68 28.78 12.45
C GLU A 42 7.42 28.82 10.94
N ASP A 43 8.10 29.70 10.20
CA ASP A 43 7.94 29.82 8.74
C ASP A 43 8.35 28.54 8.00
N GLU A 44 9.46 27.92 8.41
CA GLU A 44 9.97 26.68 7.83
C GLU A 44 9.03 25.50 8.11
N PHE A 45 8.49 25.46 9.34
CA PHE A 45 7.49 24.48 9.74
C PHE A 45 6.19 24.64 8.94
N LEU A 46 5.69 25.87 8.79
CA LEU A 46 4.47 26.17 8.04
C LEU A 46 4.61 25.79 6.55
N LEU A 47 5.73 26.13 5.93
CA LEU A 47 6.01 25.75 4.54
C LEU A 47 6.03 24.23 4.37
N SER A 48 6.76 23.54 5.25
CA SER A 48 6.83 22.07 5.26
C SER A 48 5.46 21.43 5.48
N TYR A 49 4.66 22.00 6.37
CA TYR A 49 3.32 21.53 6.71
C TYR A 49 2.37 21.63 5.52
N ILE A 50 2.35 22.79 4.84
CA ILE A 50 1.52 23.02 3.66
C ILE A 50 1.91 22.05 2.56
N GLU A 51 3.22 21.90 2.30
CA GLU A 51 3.72 21.03 1.25
C GLU A 51 3.34 19.56 1.48
N ILE A 52 3.58 19.04 2.69
CA ILE A 52 3.23 17.67 3.06
C ILE A 52 1.72 17.47 3.01
N SER A 53 0.93 18.44 3.49
CA SER A 53 -0.52 18.40 3.49
C SER A 53 -1.09 18.37 2.07
N ALA A 54 -0.64 19.24 1.18
CA ALA A 54 -1.07 19.29 -0.21
C ALA A 54 -0.71 18.00 -0.96
N ARG A 55 0.53 17.52 -0.81
CA ARG A 55 0.95 16.25 -1.40
C ARG A 55 0.13 15.07 -0.87
N CYS A 56 -0.24 15.07 0.41
CA CYS A 56 -1.05 14.04 1.02
C CYS A 56 -2.48 14.03 0.42
N ILE A 57 -3.12 15.20 0.34
CA ILE A 57 -4.47 15.33 -0.26
C ILE A 57 -4.46 14.88 -1.72
N CYS A 58 -3.54 15.43 -2.53
CA CYS A 58 -3.45 15.11 -3.95
C CYS A 58 -3.24 13.60 -4.18
N LYS A 59 -2.30 12.97 -3.46
CA LYS A 59 -2.08 11.52 -3.61
C LYS A 59 -3.23 10.67 -3.08
N LYS A 60 -3.95 11.10 -2.06
CA LYS A 60 -5.16 10.41 -1.58
C LYS A 60 -6.20 10.34 -2.69
N TRP A 61 -6.44 11.45 -3.37
CA TRP A 61 -7.38 11.51 -4.49
C TRP A 61 -6.92 10.67 -5.68
N ILE A 62 -5.65 10.77 -6.08
CA ILE A 62 -5.10 9.93 -7.17
C ILE A 62 -5.28 8.44 -6.86
N LEU A 63 -5.00 8.01 -5.63
CA LEU A 63 -5.19 6.61 -5.22
C LEU A 63 -6.67 6.21 -5.23
N PHE A 64 -7.55 7.10 -4.79
CA PHE A 64 -8.98 6.87 -4.82
C PHE A 64 -9.48 6.65 -6.26
N PHE A 65 -9.16 7.57 -7.17
CA PHE A 65 -9.55 7.43 -8.59
C PHE A 65 -8.94 6.20 -9.25
N SER A 66 -7.65 5.93 -9.01
CA SER A 66 -6.98 4.74 -9.55
C SER A 66 -7.61 3.44 -9.03
N SER A 67 -7.99 3.40 -7.75
CA SER A 67 -8.71 2.27 -7.16
C SER A 67 -10.11 2.10 -7.74
N MET A 68 -10.83 3.20 -7.99
CA MET A 68 -12.15 3.15 -8.64
C MET A 68 -12.05 2.61 -10.06
N ILE A 69 -11.09 3.08 -10.86
CA ILE A 69 -10.86 2.59 -12.23
C ILE A 69 -10.57 1.08 -12.22
N TRP A 70 -9.68 0.63 -11.33
CA TRP A 70 -9.37 -0.79 -11.18
C TRP A 70 -10.62 -1.62 -10.81
N LEU A 71 -11.45 -1.13 -9.89
CA LEU A 71 -12.71 -1.76 -9.52
C LEU A 71 -13.67 -1.86 -10.73
N MET A 72 -13.85 -0.79 -11.50
CA MET A 72 -14.71 -0.79 -12.68
C MET A 72 -14.21 -1.78 -13.74
N MET A 73 -12.90 -1.89 -13.95
CA MET A 73 -12.29 -2.85 -14.88
C MET A 73 -12.50 -4.29 -14.42
N THR A 74 -12.34 -4.59 -13.12
CA THR A 74 -12.58 -5.95 -12.57
C THR A 74 -14.04 -6.36 -12.67
N ILE A 75 -14.99 -5.45 -12.42
CA ILE A 75 -16.42 -5.72 -12.57
C ILE A 75 -16.78 -5.96 -14.04
N SER A 76 -16.28 -5.11 -14.94
CA SER A 76 -16.50 -5.25 -16.39
C SER A 76 -15.96 -6.57 -16.92
N LEU A 77 -14.77 -6.96 -16.47
CA LEU A 77 -14.18 -8.25 -16.79
C LEU A 77 -15.03 -9.41 -16.25
N SER A 78 -15.50 -9.34 -15.00
CA SER A 78 -16.37 -10.37 -14.43
C SER A 78 -17.64 -10.56 -15.26
N PHE A 79 -18.24 -9.44 -15.72
CA PHE A 79 -19.40 -9.50 -16.60
C PHE A 79 -19.06 -10.13 -17.96
N TYR A 80 -17.92 -9.75 -18.56
CA TYR A 80 -17.43 -10.34 -19.80
C TYR A 80 -17.22 -11.85 -19.69
N VAL A 81 -16.51 -12.32 -18.65
CA VAL A 81 -16.27 -13.74 -18.40
C VAL A 81 -17.58 -14.50 -18.20
N LYS A 82 -18.54 -13.93 -17.45
CA LYS A 82 -19.88 -14.53 -17.29
C LYS A 82 -20.61 -14.70 -18.62
N LYS A 83 -20.58 -13.68 -19.49
CA LYS A 83 -21.18 -13.76 -20.83
C LYS A 83 -20.46 -14.80 -21.69
N LEU A 84 -19.14 -14.84 -21.63
CA LEU A 84 -18.32 -15.80 -22.37
C LEU A 84 -18.59 -17.24 -21.93
N LEU A 85 -18.74 -17.51 -20.63
CA LEU A 85 -19.13 -18.82 -20.10
C LEU A 85 -20.52 -19.28 -20.57
N ALA A 86 -21.46 -18.35 -20.76
CA ALA A 86 -22.79 -18.68 -21.28
C ALA A 86 -22.78 -19.04 -22.77
N VAL A 87 -21.84 -18.49 -23.55
CA VAL A 87 -21.70 -18.75 -25.00
C VAL A 87 -20.77 -19.94 -25.27
N LEU A 88 -19.79 -20.21 -24.42
CA LEU A 88 -18.89 -21.36 -24.55
C LEU A 88 -19.57 -22.70 -24.91
N PRO A 89 -20.71 -23.11 -24.30
CA PRO A 89 -21.36 -24.37 -24.62
C PRO A 89 -21.93 -24.47 -26.05
N THR A 90 -21.96 -23.39 -26.84
CA THR A 90 -22.40 -23.44 -28.24
C THR A 90 -21.29 -23.80 -29.23
N ILE A 91 -20.02 -23.81 -28.80
CA ILE A 91 -18.86 -24.10 -29.67
C ILE A 91 -18.62 -25.61 -29.68
N ALA A 92 -18.70 -26.35 -30.79
CA ALA A 92 -18.59 -27.82 -30.73
C ALA A 92 -17.21 -28.36 -30.28
N ASP A 93 -16.14 -27.59 -30.50
CA ASP A 93 -14.76 -28.00 -30.25
C ASP A 93 -14.29 -27.73 -28.81
N GLN A 94 -13.92 -28.79 -28.09
CA GLN A 94 -13.47 -28.78 -26.70
C GLN A 94 -12.09 -28.10 -26.54
N GLU A 95 -11.18 -28.28 -27.49
CA GLU A 95 -9.83 -27.72 -27.43
C GLU A 95 -9.88 -26.20 -27.58
N TYR A 96 -10.69 -25.73 -28.52
CA TYR A 96 -10.95 -24.31 -28.75
C TYR A 96 -11.63 -23.63 -27.55
N ARG A 97 -12.62 -24.29 -26.92
CA ARG A 97 -13.26 -23.81 -25.67
C ARG A 97 -12.24 -23.58 -24.56
N SER A 98 -11.39 -24.56 -24.32
CA SER A 98 -10.39 -24.49 -23.24
C SER A 98 -9.37 -23.37 -23.47
N THR A 99 -8.96 -23.18 -24.73
CA THR A 99 -8.01 -22.13 -25.12
C THR A 99 -8.61 -20.74 -24.96
N ILE A 100 -9.85 -20.52 -25.39
CA ILE A 100 -10.56 -19.24 -25.23
C ILE A 100 -10.72 -18.89 -23.74
N LEU A 101 -11.09 -19.88 -22.91
CA LEU A 101 -11.27 -19.68 -21.47
C LEU A 101 -9.91 -19.35 -20.80
N LEU A 102 -8.85 -20.05 -21.16
CA LEU A 102 -7.49 -19.77 -20.67
C LEU A 102 -7.04 -18.34 -21.03
N ILE A 103 -7.18 -17.93 -22.28
CA ILE A 103 -6.76 -16.59 -22.75
C ILE A 103 -7.60 -15.49 -22.09
N SER A 104 -8.92 -15.66 -22.03
CA SER A 104 -9.84 -14.68 -21.47
C SER A 104 -9.67 -14.46 -19.96
N VAL A 105 -9.12 -15.43 -19.23
CA VAL A 105 -8.80 -15.29 -17.80
C VAL A 105 -7.34 -14.85 -17.59
N SER A 106 -6.39 -15.41 -18.33
CA SER A 106 -4.96 -15.15 -18.13
C SER A 106 -4.54 -13.73 -18.53
N VAL A 107 -5.00 -13.23 -19.67
CA VAL A 107 -4.62 -11.89 -20.17
C VAL A 107 -5.05 -10.79 -19.19
N PRO A 108 -6.29 -10.77 -18.69
CA PRO A 108 -6.69 -9.75 -17.72
C PRO A 108 -6.03 -9.94 -16.35
N ALA A 109 -5.75 -11.18 -15.93
CA ALA A 109 -5.00 -11.43 -14.70
C ALA A 109 -3.58 -10.84 -14.77
N MET A 110 -2.89 -10.96 -15.92
CA MET A 110 -1.58 -10.37 -16.16
C MET A 110 -1.59 -8.83 -16.06
N ILE A 111 -2.72 -8.18 -16.31
CA ILE A 111 -2.85 -6.71 -16.24
C ILE A 111 -3.30 -6.27 -14.84
N LEU A 112 -4.30 -6.94 -14.28
CA LEU A 112 -4.95 -6.54 -13.02
C LEU A 112 -4.08 -6.83 -11.79
N LEU A 113 -3.31 -7.92 -11.79
CA LEU A 113 -2.46 -8.29 -10.66
C LEU A 113 -1.29 -7.31 -10.45
N PRO A 114 -0.49 -6.94 -11.47
CA PRO A 114 0.53 -5.91 -11.29
C PRO A 114 -0.06 -4.56 -10.86
N TRP A 115 -1.21 -4.18 -11.42
CA TRP A 115 -1.88 -2.94 -11.03
C TRP A 115 -2.28 -2.94 -9.56
N LEU A 116 -2.81 -4.07 -9.05
CA LEU A 116 -3.15 -4.22 -7.64
C LEU A 116 -1.91 -4.10 -6.74
N ILE A 117 -0.78 -4.71 -7.13
CA ILE A 117 0.49 -4.60 -6.40
C ILE A 117 0.94 -3.13 -6.34
N CYS A 118 0.86 -2.40 -7.46
CA CYS A 118 1.16 -0.98 -7.52
C CYS A 118 0.25 -0.15 -6.60
N LEU A 119 -1.06 -0.44 -6.58
CA LEU A 119 -2.03 0.22 -5.69
C LEU A 119 -1.69 -0.01 -4.22
N ILE A 120 -1.39 -1.26 -3.82
CA ILE A 120 -1.02 -1.60 -2.44
C ILE A 120 0.26 -0.87 -2.04
N HIS A 121 1.29 -0.89 -2.89
CA HIS A 121 2.54 -0.19 -2.61
C HIS A 121 2.32 1.31 -2.42
N ALA A 122 1.54 1.92 -3.30
CA ALA A 122 1.24 3.34 -3.24
C ALA A 122 0.36 3.70 -2.03
N PHE A 123 -0.57 2.81 -1.62
CA PHE A 123 -1.35 2.93 -0.40
C PHE A 123 -0.47 2.89 0.85
N ILE A 124 0.46 1.93 0.97
CA ILE A 124 1.41 1.85 2.09
C ILE A 124 2.26 3.12 2.16
N LYS A 125 2.74 3.60 1.02
CA LYS A 125 3.52 4.85 0.93
C LYS A 125 2.69 6.06 1.38
N GLN A 126 1.42 6.10 1.00
CA GLN A 126 0.49 7.14 1.42
C GLN A 126 0.21 7.09 2.92
N TYR A 127 -0.01 5.90 3.47
CA TYR A 127 -0.21 5.70 4.91
C TYR A 127 0.96 6.27 5.73
N ARG A 128 2.21 6.03 5.30
CA ARG A 128 3.40 6.61 5.95
C ARG A 128 3.39 8.14 5.92
N ARG A 129 2.96 8.75 4.82
CA ARG A 129 2.83 10.22 4.70
C ARG A 129 1.72 10.77 5.58
N THR A 130 0.59 10.08 5.67
CA THR A 130 -0.50 10.45 6.59
C THR A 130 -0.03 10.41 8.04
N LYS A 131 0.74 9.38 8.42
CA LYS A 131 1.34 9.30 9.76
C LYS A 131 2.25 10.48 10.04
N GLU A 132 3.06 10.90 9.07
CA GLU A 132 3.94 12.07 9.20
C GLU A 132 3.13 13.37 9.34
N LYS A 133 2.08 13.54 8.53
CA LYS A 133 1.14 14.67 8.66
C LYS A 133 0.51 14.72 10.06
N MET A 134 0.09 13.59 10.63
CA MET A 134 -0.48 13.54 11.99
C MET A 134 0.52 14.01 13.06
N ILE A 135 1.81 13.72 12.91
CA ILE A 135 2.85 14.22 13.82
C ILE A 135 2.93 15.74 13.75
N MET A 136 2.91 16.30 12.53
CA MET A 136 2.97 17.74 12.34
C MET A 136 1.69 18.43 12.81
N ASP A 137 0.51 17.84 12.59
CA ASP A 137 -0.77 18.33 13.13
C ASP A 137 -0.71 18.42 14.66
N GLU A 138 -0.12 17.41 15.30
CA GLU A 138 0.07 17.41 16.76
C GLU A 138 1.03 18.51 17.22
N VAL A 139 2.18 18.68 16.55
CA VAL A 139 3.14 19.76 16.85
C VAL A 139 2.51 21.14 16.67
N ARG A 140 1.73 21.32 15.61
CA ARG A 140 0.99 22.58 15.36
C ARG A 140 0.04 22.91 16.51
N ARG A 141 -0.66 21.91 17.07
CA ARG A 141 -1.54 22.13 18.25
C ARG A 141 -0.78 22.50 19.52
N TYR A 142 0.50 22.12 19.64
CA TYR A 142 1.34 22.52 20.78
C TYR A 142 1.91 23.94 20.65
N LEU A 143 1.99 24.49 19.44
CA LEU A 143 2.52 25.83 19.15
C LEU A 143 1.44 26.92 19.15
N GLN A 144 0.16 26.54 19.15
CA GLN A 144 -0.99 27.45 19.29
C GLN A 144 -1.40 27.59 20.76
#